data_AF-A0AAX3WT30-F1
#
_entry.id   AF-A0AAX3WT30-F1
#
_cell.length_a   1.000
_cell.length_b   1.000
_cell.length_c   1.000
_cell.angle_alpha   90.00
_cell.angle_beta   90.00
_cell.angle_gamma   90.00
#
_symmetry.space_group_name_H-M   'P 1'
#
loop_
_entity.id
_entity.type
_entity.pdbx_description
1 polymer ?
#
loop_
_entity_poly.entity_id
_entity_poly.type
_entity_poly.pdbx_seq_one_letter_code
_entity_poly.pdbx_strand_id
1 'polypeptide(L)'
;MVLIKNNYFSSAPSFIHQLEVLFHHFDLERCDEKTLYITILLKYRLHKVPCDFIYIMDQEEIYGAISINKHYEQARRFIQQHFRHSLLYSNELILARNFMQTFHFKRSVQIFAKKYPTFILNTPKSKNSKLEYLL
;
A
#
# COMPACT_ATOMS: atom_id res chain seq x y z
N MET A 1 28.94 -3.53 1.62
CA MET A 1 27.82 -2.71 1.14
C MET A 1 27.69 -2.94 -0.35
N VAL A 2 26.80 -3.83 -0.78
CA VAL A 2 26.64 -4.21 -2.19
C VAL A 2 25.40 -3.48 -2.71
N LEU A 3 25.63 -2.48 -3.55
CA LEU A 3 24.61 -1.84 -4.38
C LEU A 3 24.17 -2.84 -5.45
N ILE A 4 23.13 -3.63 -5.15
CA ILE A 4 22.50 -4.49 -6.15
C ILE A 4 21.58 -3.62 -7.02
N LYS A 5 22.16 -3.02 -8.05
CA LYS A 5 21.44 -2.64 -9.28
C LYS A 5 21.11 -3.94 -10.04
N ASN A 6 20.04 -4.62 -9.65
CA ASN A 6 19.49 -5.70 -10.48
C ASN A 6 18.02 -5.41 -10.78
N ASN A 7 17.73 -5.27 -12.07
CA ASN A 7 16.48 -5.55 -12.75
C ASN A 7 15.43 -6.29 -11.90
N TYR A 8 14.61 -5.57 -11.13
CA TYR A 8 13.41 -6.11 -10.45
C TYR A 8 12.20 -6.19 -11.40
N PHE A 9 12.43 -6.68 -12.63
CA PHE A 9 11.36 -7.25 -13.45
C PHE A 9 11.51 -8.77 -13.43
N SER A 10 11.59 -9.35 -12.23
CA SER A 10 10.96 -10.66 -12.05
C SER A 10 9.49 -10.43 -12.36
N SER A 11 8.96 -11.11 -13.37
CA SER A 11 7.53 -11.11 -13.66
C SER A 11 6.78 -11.20 -12.33
N ALA A 12 5.94 -10.19 -12.05
CA ALA A 12 5.11 -10.23 -10.86
C ALA A 12 4.42 -11.59 -10.82
N PRO A 13 4.36 -12.28 -9.66
CA PRO A 13 3.69 -13.57 -9.59
C PRO A 13 2.32 -13.47 -10.25
N SER A 14 1.98 -14.45 -11.09
CA SER A 14 0.77 -14.40 -11.92
C SER A 14 -0.51 -14.10 -11.14
N PHE A 15 -0.53 -14.45 -9.85
CA PHE A 15 -1.66 -14.16 -8.96
C PHE A 15 -1.92 -12.66 -8.75
N ILE A 16 -0.90 -11.80 -8.78
CA ILE A 16 -1.07 -10.35 -8.54
C ILE A 16 -1.99 -9.74 -9.60
N HIS A 17 -1.91 -10.22 -10.85
CA HIS A 17 -2.78 -9.76 -11.93
C HIS A 17 -4.22 -10.29 -11.84
N GLN A 18 -4.44 -11.38 -11.10
CA GLN A 18 -5.75 -11.98 -10.88
C GLN A 18 -6.43 -11.50 -9.59
N LEU A 19 -5.65 -10.89 -8.69
CA LEU A 19 -6.08 -10.41 -7.40
C LEU A 19 -6.60 -8.97 -7.53
N GLU A 20 -7.88 -8.77 -7.29
CA GLU A 20 -8.45 -7.44 -7.20
C GLU A 20 -8.20 -6.85 -5.81
N VAL A 21 -7.73 -5.60 -5.75
CA VAL A 21 -7.56 -4.85 -4.51
C VAL A 21 -8.61 -3.75 -4.47
N LEU A 22 -9.58 -3.90 -3.57
CA LEU A 22 -10.72 -2.99 -3.46
C LEU A 22 -10.61 -2.12 -2.21
N PHE A 23 -10.90 -0.84 -2.33
CA PHE A 23 -11.02 0.04 -1.17
C PHE A 23 -12.18 -0.42 -0.26
N HIS A 24 -11.95 -0.48 1.06
CA HIS A 24 -13.00 -0.77 2.03
C HIS A 24 -13.37 0.45 2.85
N HIS A 25 -12.44 0.97 3.64
CA HIS A 25 -12.62 2.17 4.43
C HIS A 25 -11.27 2.81 4.77
N PHE A 26 -11.32 4.10 5.08
CA PHE A 26 -10.19 4.86 5.60
C PHE A 26 -10.59 5.44 6.95
N ASP A 27 -9.82 5.12 7.99
CA ASP A 27 -10.02 5.63 9.34
C ASP A 27 -8.82 6.48 9.76
N LEU A 28 -9.06 7.78 9.81
CA LEU A 28 -8.04 8.78 10.13
C LEU A 28 -7.59 8.72 11.59
N GLU A 29 -8.39 8.15 12.50
CA GLU A 29 -8.03 8.01 13.91
C GLU A 29 -7.01 6.89 14.14
N ARG A 30 -6.87 5.96 13.19
CA ARG A 30 -5.84 4.92 13.23
C ARG A 30 -4.48 5.40 12.74
N CYS A 31 -4.43 6.57 12.11
CA CYS A 31 -3.21 7.13 11.54
C CYS A 31 -2.46 7.98 12.57
N ASP A 32 -1.15 8.13 12.37
CA ASP A 32 -0.32 9.10 13.09
C ASP A 32 0.41 10.03 12.11
N GLU A 33 1.26 10.92 12.58
CA GLU A 33 1.97 11.89 11.72
C GLU A 33 2.84 11.25 10.64
N LYS A 34 3.21 9.97 10.80
CA LYS A 34 4.20 9.27 9.99
C LYS A 34 3.61 8.05 9.28
N THR A 35 2.51 7.51 9.77
CA THR A 35 1.92 6.27 9.27
C THR A 35 0.47 6.46 8.88
N LEU A 36 0.17 6.02 7.65
CA LEU A 36 -1.16 6.07 7.07
C LEU A 36 -1.67 4.62 6.91
N TYR A 37 -2.86 4.35 7.44
CA TYR A 37 -3.52 3.06 7.33
C TYR A 37 -4.75 3.15 6.42
N ILE A 38 -4.89 2.21 5.49
CA ILE A 38 -6.09 2.07 4.66
C ILE A 38 -6.55 0.62 4.72
N THR A 39 -7.80 0.41 5.09
CA THR A 39 -8.41 -0.91 5.04
C THR A 39 -8.86 -1.20 3.61
N ILE A 40 -8.44 -2.34 3.08
CA ILE A 40 -8.79 -2.83 1.75
C ILE A 40 -9.39 -4.23 1.83
N LEU A 41 -10.00 -4.66 0.73
CA LEU A 41 -10.41 -6.05 0.52
C LEU A 41 -9.57 -6.64 -0.61
N LEU A 42 -8.88 -7.74 -0.33
CA LEU A 42 -8.34 -8.60 -1.37
C LEU A 42 -9.48 -9.48 -1.89
N LYS A 43 -9.76 -9.41 -3.20
CA LYS A 43 -10.83 -10.15 -3.85
C LYS A 43 -10.29 -11.07 -4.94
N TYR A 44 -10.77 -12.29 -4.92
CA TYR A 44 -10.58 -13.26 -6.01
C TYR A 44 -11.90 -14.00 -6.25
N ARG A 45 -12.44 -13.87 -7.46
CA ARG A 45 -13.78 -14.37 -7.81
C ARG A 45 -14.84 -13.86 -6.82
N LEU A 46 -15.53 -14.76 -6.13
CA LEU A 46 -16.56 -14.45 -5.13
C LEU A 46 -15.99 -14.26 -3.71
N HIS A 47 -14.72 -14.60 -3.49
CA HIS A 47 -14.10 -14.55 -2.16
C HIS A 47 -13.45 -13.20 -1.91
N LYS A 48 -13.57 -12.72 -0.67
CA LYS A 48 -12.96 -11.47 -0.21
C LYS A 48 -12.38 -11.67 1.18
N VAL A 49 -11.24 -11.05 1.45
CA VAL A 49 -10.65 -10.98 2.79
C VAL A 49 -10.21 -9.55 3.08
N PRO A 50 -10.53 -8.99 4.26
CA PRO A 50 -10.02 -7.68 4.65
C PRO A 50 -8.54 -7.77 5.03
N CYS A 51 -7.79 -6.72 4.71
CA CYS A 51 -6.51 -6.43 5.34
C CYS A 51 -6.23 -4.93 5.26
N ASP A 52 -5.21 -4.48 5.97
CA ASP A 52 -4.84 -3.06 5.97
C ASP A 52 -3.54 -2.88 5.22
N PHE A 53 -3.47 -1.89 4.35
CA PHE A 53 -2.20 -1.33 3.94
C PHE A 53 -1.71 -0.33 4.99
N ILE A 54 -0.43 -0.39 5.28
CA ILE A 54 0.31 0.61 6.06
C ILE A 54 1.29 1.32 5.12
N TYR A 55 1.28 2.64 5.14
CA TYR A 55 2.18 3.48 4.36
C TYR A 55 3.02 4.35 5.30
N ILE A 56 4.34 4.39 5.05
CA ILE A 56 5.26 5.28 5.75
C ILE A 56 5.35 6.60 4.98
N MET A 57 4.94 7.68 5.64
CA MET A 57 4.72 8.99 5.05
C MET A 57 5.87 9.96 5.36
N ASP A 58 6.70 9.69 6.37
CA ASP A 58 7.81 10.57 6.80
C ASP A 58 9.11 10.40 5.99
N GLN A 59 9.08 9.62 4.92
CA GLN A 59 10.20 9.38 4.00
C GLN A 59 10.05 10.15 2.67
N GLU A 60 11.16 10.31 1.94
CA GLU A 60 11.17 10.93 0.61
C GLU A 60 10.25 10.19 -0.36
N GLU A 61 10.40 8.86 -0.42
CA GLU A 61 9.51 7.95 -1.14
C GLU A 61 8.46 7.34 -0.19
N ILE A 62 7.22 7.22 -0.66
CA ILE A 62 6.15 6.56 0.11
C ILE A 62 6.27 5.06 -0.12
N TYR A 63 6.54 4.31 0.95
CA TYR A 63 6.54 2.85 0.92
C TYR A 63 5.30 2.32 1.62
N GLY A 64 4.63 1.37 0.96
CA GLY A 64 3.46 0.69 1.51
C GLY A 64 3.62 -0.81 1.50
N ALA A 65 3.03 -1.48 2.50
CA ALA A 65 2.94 -2.93 2.59
C ALA A 65 1.64 -3.33 3.31
N ILE A 66 1.37 -4.63 3.43
CA ILE A 66 0.25 -5.10 4.25
C ILE A 66 0.67 -5.02 5.72
N SER A 67 -0.16 -4.37 6.54
CA SER A 67 0.05 -4.22 7.97
C SER A 67 0.02 -5.59 8.66
N ILE A 68 1.03 -5.84 9.51
CA ILE A 68 1.11 -7.02 10.36
C ILE A 68 0.17 -6.84 11.55
N ASN A 69 -1.12 -7.05 11.33
CA ASN A 69 -2.15 -6.97 12.35
C ASN A 69 -3.05 -8.23 12.34
N LYS A 70 -4.17 -8.20 13.05
CA LYS A 70 -5.11 -9.34 13.15
C LYS A 70 -5.62 -9.86 11.79
N HIS A 71 -5.58 -9.04 10.74
CA HIS A 71 -6.01 -9.40 9.39
C HIS A 71 -4.87 -9.98 8.53
N TYR A 72 -3.61 -9.83 8.95
CA TYR A 72 -2.45 -10.24 8.16
C TYR A 72 -2.44 -11.75 7.88
N GLU A 73 -2.64 -12.56 8.93
CA GLU A 73 -2.70 -14.01 8.79
C GLU A 73 -3.87 -14.49 7.91
N GLN A 74 -4.98 -13.75 7.92
CA GLN A 74 -6.14 -14.04 7.07
C GLN A 74 -5.79 -13.77 5.60
N ALA A 75 -5.14 -12.64 5.29
CA ALA A 75 -4.66 -12.34 3.95
C ALA A 75 -3.63 -13.37 3.46
N ARG A 76 -2.68 -13.77 4.30
CA ARG A 76 -1.70 -14.83 3.95
C ARG A 76 -2.38 -16.14 3.60
N ARG A 77 -3.32 -16.59 4.43
CA ARG A 77 -4.08 -17.83 4.18
C ARG A 77 -4.92 -17.74 2.93
N PHE A 78 -5.56 -16.60 2.68
CA PHE A 78 -6.34 -16.37 1.47
C PHE A 78 -5.49 -16.53 0.21
N ILE A 79 -4.30 -15.91 0.17
CA ILE A 79 -3.39 -16.03 -0.98
C ILE A 79 -2.91 -17.48 -1.15
N GLN A 80 -2.55 -18.14 -0.05
CA GLN A 80 -2.11 -19.53 -0.07
C GLN A 80 -3.22 -20.47 -0.57
N GLN A 81 -4.46 -20.28 -0.13
CA GLN A 81 -5.60 -21.14 -0.49
C GLN A 81 -6.00 -20.98 -1.96
N HIS A 82 -6.07 -19.75 -2.46
CA HIS A 82 -6.61 -19.50 -3.81
C HIS A 82 -5.56 -19.55 -4.92
N PHE A 83 -4.29 -19.31 -4.60
CA PHE A 83 -3.21 -19.23 -5.60
C PHE A 83 -2.08 -20.24 -5.37
N ARG A 84 -2.14 -21.03 -4.29
CA ARG A 84 -1.06 -21.96 -3.88
C ARG A 84 0.29 -21.25 -3.77
N HIS A 85 0.26 -19.97 -3.38
CA HIS A 85 1.42 -19.10 -3.33
C HIS A 85 1.58 -18.49 -1.93
N SER A 86 2.81 -18.36 -1.44
CA SER A 86 3.08 -17.65 -0.19
C SER A 86 3.08 -16.14 -0.41
N LEU A 87 2.41 -15.39 0.45
CA LEU A 87 2.49 -13.92 0.42
C LEU A 87 3.88 -13.50 0.92
N LEU A 88 4.70 -12.97 0.01
CA LEU A 88 6.03 -12.44 0.29
C LEU A 88 5.96 -10.91 0.44
N TYR A 89 6.90 -10.33 1.17
CA TYR A 89 7.00 -8.88 1.34
C TYR A 89 7.07 -8.12 -0.01
N SER A 90 7.81 -8.65 -1.00
CA SER A 90 7.86 -8.08 -2.35
C SER A 90 6.48 -8.02 -3.03
N ASN A 91 5.60 -8.98 -2.77
CA ASN A 91 4.24 -8.98 -3.30
C ASN A 91 3.41 -7.89 -2.61
N GLU A 92 3.56 -7.74 -1.29
CA GLU A 92 2.88 -6.71 -0.51
C GLU A 92 3.25 -5.30 -1.01
N LEU A 93 4.54 -5.06 -1.29
CA LEU A 93 5.03 -3.81 -1.87
C LEU A 93 4.37 -3.52 -3.23
N ILE A 94 4.27 -4.52 -4.10
CA ILE A 94 3.63 -4.37 -5.43
C ILE A 94 2.14 -4.05 -5.27
N LEU A 95 1.42 -4.77 -4.39
CA LEU A 95 0.00 -4.56 -4.15
C LEU A 95 -0.28 -3.15 -3.60
N ALA A 96 0.51 -2.72 -2.62
CA ALA A 96 0.38 -1.40 -2.04
C ALA A 96 0.71 -0.31 -3.06
N ARG A 97 1.75 -0.49 -3.90
CA ARG A 97 2.13 0.43 -4.98
C ARG A 97 1.05 0.56 -6.04
N ASN A 98 0.44 -0.55 -6.45
CA ASN A 98 -0.67 -0.54 -7.41
C ASN A 98 -1.87 0.23 -6.82
N PHE A 99 -2.16 0.03 -5.54
CA PHE A 99 -3.25 0.74 -4.86
C PHE A 99 -3.01 2.26 -4.76
N MET A 100 -1.75 2.71 -4.68
CA MET A 100 -1.42 4.14 -4.66
C MET A 100 -1.89 4.91 -5.90
N GLN A 101 -2.06 4.21 -7.03
CA GLN A 101 -2.53 4.82 -8.27
C GLN A 101 -4.05 5.08 -8.28
N THR A 102 -4.78 4.58 -7.28
CA THR A 102 -6.23 4.67 -7.22
C THR A 102 -6.70 6.03 -6.69
N PHE A 103 -7.88 6.45 -7.14
CA PHE A 103 -8.55 7.65 -6.61
C PHE A 103 -8.75 7.60 -5.08
N HIS A 104 -9.08 6.41 -4.55
CA HIS A 104 -9.32 6.22 -3.11
C HIS A 104 -8.06 6.48 -2.28
N PHE A 105 -6.88 6.05 -2.76
CA PHE A 105 -5.63 6.35 -2.11
C PHE A 105 -5.37 7.87 -2.10
N LYS A 106 -5.43 8.52 -3.27
CA LYS A 106 -5.22 9.98 -3.38
C LYS A 106 -6.12 10.77 -2.42
N ARG A 107 -7.41 10.41 -2.36
CA ARG A 107 -8.39 11.03 -1.46
C ARG A 107 -8.03 10.79 0.02
N SER A 108 -7.59 9.59 0.38
CA SER A 108 -7.19 9.26 1.76
C SER A 108 -5.96 10.07 2.19
N VAL A 109 -4.97 10.22 1.30
CA VAL A 109 -3.80 11.07 1.54
C VAL A 109 -4.18 12.54 1.69
N GLN A 110 -5.11 13.05 0.89
CA GLN A 110 -5.60 14.43 1.03
C GLN A 110 -6.27 14.67 2.39
N ILE A 111 -7.04 13.70 2.90
CA ILE A 111 -7.66 13.79 4.23
C ILE A 111 -6.57 13.72 5.32
N PHE A 112 -5.61 12.81 5.18
CA PHE A 112 -4.47 12.69 6.08
C PHE A 112 -3.66 13.99 6.17
N ALA A 113 -3.32 14.58 5.03
CA ALA A 113 -2.53 15.82 4.95
C ALA A 113 -3.24 17.03 5.58
N LYS A 114 -4.58 17.03 5.67
CA LYS A 114 -5.33 18.06 6.39
C LYS A 114 -5.18 17.96 7.91
N LYS A 115 -5.08 16.75 8.46
CA LYS A 115 -4.88 16.52 9.91
C LYS A 115 -3.41 16.68 10.30
N TYR A 116 -2.49 16.28 9.43
CA TYR A 116 -1.04 16.33 9.67
C TYR A 116 -0.33 17.22 8.64
N PRO A 117 -0.44 18.56 8.74
CA PRO A 117 0.12 19.48 7.74
C PRO A 117 1.66 19.49 7.70
N THR A 118 2.32 19.10 8.78
CA THR A 118 3.79 18.94 8.87
C THR A 118 4.34 17.91 7.88
N PHE A 119 3.52 16.93 7.46
CA PHE A 119 3.84 16.03 6.36
C PHE A 119 4.12 16.77 5.04
N ILE A 120 3.42 17.88 4.77
CA ILE A 120 3.65 18.71 3.57
C ILE A 120 4.96 19.51 3.68
N LEU A 121 5.41 19.82 4.91
CA LEU A 121 6.62 20.63 5.14
C LEU A 121 7.91 19.81 5.08
N ASN A 122 7.85 18.51 5.39
CA ASN A 122 9.00 17.61 5.31
C ASN A 122 9.27 17.09 3.89
N THR A 123 8.52 17.50 2.87
CA THR A 123 8.95 17.31 1.49
C THR A 123 10.08 18.28 1.14
N PRO A 124 11.31 17.80 0.87
CA PRO A 124 12.36 18.68 0.39
C PRO A 124 11.89 19.36 -0.90
N LYS A 125 12.17 20.67 -1.02
CA LYS A 125 11.99 21.50 -2.22
C LYS A 125 12.93 21.01 -3.35
N SER A 126 12.76 19.77 -3.81
CA SER A 126 13.40 19.25 -5.01
C SER A 126 12.37 19.26 -6.13
N LYS A 127 12.77 19.84 -7.27
CA LYS A 127 11.96 20.00 -8.49
C LYS A 127 11.53 18.64 -9.03
N ASN A 128 10.37 18.15 -8.57
CA ASN A 128 9.46 17.17 -9.16
C ASN A 128 8.51 16.74 -8.03
N SER A 129 7.50 17.57 -7.78
CA SER A 129 6.81 17.59 -6.49
C SER A 129 5.87 16.39 -6.33
N LYS A 130 5.94 15.75 -5.16
CA LYS A 130 5.07 14.69 -4.59
C LYS A 130 3.55 14.93 -4.77
N LEU A 131 3.16 16.15 -5.13
CA LEU A 131 1.77 16.57 -5.40
C LEU A 131 1.28 16.25 -6.81
N GLU A 132 2.15 16.12 -7.83
CA GLU A 132 1.70 15.81 -9.20
C GLU A 132 1.07 14.41 -9.32
N TYR A 133 1.40 13.49 -8.40
CA TYR A 133 0.77 12.18 -8.32
C TYR A 133 -0.52 12.15 -7.49
N LEU A 134 -0.84 13.22 -6.75
CA LEU A 134 -1.97 13.28 -5.81
C LEU A 134 -3.08 14.26 -6.24
N LEU A 135 -2.81 15.09 -7.25
CA LEU A 135 -3.81 15.79 -8.06
C LEU A 135 -4.16 14.95 -9.31
#